data_AF-A0AA91I7X1-F1
#
_entry.id   AF-A0AA91I7X1-F1
#
_cell.length_a   1.000
_cell.length_b   1.000
_cell.length_c   1.000
_cell.angle_alpha   90.00
_cell.angle_beta   90.00
_cell.angle_gamma   90.00
#
_symmetry.space_group_name_H-M   'P 1'
#
loop_
_entity.id
_entity.type
_entity.pdbx_description
1 polymer ?
#
loop_
_entity_poly.entity_id
_entity_poly.type
_entity_poly.pdbx_seq_one_letter_code
_entity_poly.pdbx_strand_id
1 'polypeptide(L)'
;MADRIIAGQDAPTSHSAIASSDAADLLEKKLSQLQSLLKCCYGDCCSEWFDAIGVELRDHVMWIAADLAEDVVNLSQDLLKKINAAEMPDG
;
A
#
# COMPACT_ATOMS: atom_id res chain seq x y z
N MET A 1 -11.46 -3.12 53.29
CA MET A 1 -12.56 -3.27 52.30
C MET A 1 -12.37 -2.16 51.29
N ALA A 2 -11.91 -2.48 50.08
CA ALA A 2 -11.68 -1.50 49.03
C ALA A 2 -12.65 -1.79 47.89
N ASP A 3 -13.71 -0.99 47.83
CA ASP A 3 -14.55 -0.88 46.65
C ASP A 3 -13.91 0.16 45.73
N ARG A 4 -13.45 -0.28 44.56
CA ARG A 4 -13.15 0.61 43.44
C ARG A 4 -13.70 -0.03 42.18
N ILE A 5 -14.96 0.29 41.93
CA ILE A 5 -15.60 0.26 40.62
C ILE A 5 -14.71 1.03 39.65
N ILE A 6 -14.07 0.33 38.71
CA ILE A 6 -13.44 0.93 37.54
C ILE A 6 -14.54 1.03 36.48
N ALA A 7 -15.24 2.16 36.49
CA ALA A 7 -16.10 2.57 35.40
C ALA A 7 -15.25 3.30 34.36
N GLY A 8 -15.39 2.89 33.10
CA GLY A 8 -15.12 3.71 31.94
C GLY A 8 -13.71 3.63 31.38
N GLN A 9 -13.55 2.87 30.30
CA GLN A 9 -13.06 3.41 29.03
C GLN A 9 -13.28 2.37 27.93
N ASP A 10 -14.53 2.32 27.44
CA ASP A 10 -14.79 1.91 26.07
C ASP A 10 -14.30 3.07 25.19
N ALA A 11 -13.04 3.00 24.76
CA ALA A 11 -12.47 3.93 23.81
C ALA A 11 -12.24 3.19 22.49
N PRO A 12 -13.12 3.31 21.49
CA PRO A 12 -12.84 2.85 20.14
C PRO A 12 -11.97 3.89 19.41
N THR A 13 -10.87 4.32 20.03
CA THR A 13 -9.94 5.29 19.44
C THR A 13 -8.60 4.62 19.23
N SER A 14 -8.53 3.67 18.30
CA SER A 14 -7.23 3.19 17.78
C SER A 14 -7.34 2.29 16.54
N HIS A 15 -8.47 1.63 16.28
CA HIS A 15 -8.52 0.70 15.15
C HIS A 15 -8.41 1.43 13.79
N SER A 16 -9.02 2.61 13.64
CA SER A 16 -8.96 3.40 12.40
C SER A 16 -7.55 3.95 12.11
N ALA A 17 -6.86 4.46 13.13
CA ALA A 17 -5.50 4.99 12.97
C ALA A 17 -4.46 3.89 12.65
N ILE A 18 -4.57 2.73 13.30
CA ILE A 18 -3.69 1.58 13.04
C ILE A 18 -3.95 0.99 11.65
N ALA A 19 -5.21 0.85 11.24
CA ALA A 19 -5.57 0.35 9.92
C ALA A 19 -5.21 1.31 8.78
N SER A 20 -5.21 2.63 9.02
CA SER A 20 -4.73 3.63 8.06
C SER A 20 -3.21 3.61 7.92
N SER A 21 -2.47 3.40 9.02
CA SER A 21 -1.01 3.26 8.98
C SER A 21 -0.59 1.99 8.24
N ASP A 22 -1.30 0.88 8.44
CA ASP A 22 -1.03 -0.40 7.78
C ASP A 22 -1.27 -0.33 6.26
N ALA A 23 -2.36 0.34 5.85
CA ALA A 23 -2.66 0.55 4.43
C ALA A 23 -1.65 1.49 3.74
N ALA A 24 -1.15 2.52 4.43
CA ALA A 24 -0.11 3.40 3.91
C ALA A 24 1.24 2.68 3.76
N ASP A 25 1.62 1.86 4.75
CA ASP A 25 2.83 1.03 4.71
C ASP A 25 2.76 -0.01 3.56
N LEU A 26 1.59 -0.62 3.37
CA LEU A 26 1.35 -1.54 2.26
C LEU A 26 1.45 -0.84 0.89
N LEU A 27 0.87 0.36 0.76
CA LEU A 27 0.99 1.16 -0.46
C LEU A 27 2.45 1.52 -0.76
N GLU A 28 3.21 1.95 0.25
CA GLU A 28 4.63 2.28 0.11
C GLU A 28 5.45 1.06 -0.34
N LYS A 29 5.19 -0.11 0.24
CA LYS A 29 5.81 -1.37 -0.17
C LYS A 29 5.52 -1.71 -1.63
N LYS A 30 4.25 -1.65 -2.04
CA LYS A 30 3.83 -1.95 -3.42
C LYS A 30 4.46 -0.97 -4.42
N LEU A 31 4.50 0.32 -4.09
CA LEU A 31 5.19 1.34 -4.90
C LEU A 31 6.69 1.07 -5.00
N SER A 32 7.34 0.70 -3.90
CA SER A 32 8.77 0.36 -3.89
C SER A 32 9.07 -0.88 -4.74
N GLN A 33 8.18 -1.88 -4.71
CA GLN A 33 8.28 -3.06 -5.57
C GLN A 33 8.13 -2.70 -7.06
N LEU A 34 7.11 -1.91 -7.40
CA LEU A 34 6.88 -1.45 -8.77
C LEU A 34 8.06 -0.62 -9.28
N GLN A 35 8.57 0.31 -8.46
CA GLN A 35 9.73 1.13 -8.81
C GLN A 35 10.99 0.28 -9.02
N SER A 36 11.23 -0.71 -8.16
CA SER A 36 12.38 -1.61 -8.28
C SER A 36 12.30 -2.45 -9.56
N LEU A 37 11.11 -2.96 -9.87
CA LEU A 37 10.84 -3.72 -11.09
C LEU A 37 11.07 -2.86 -12.34
N LEU A 38 10.54 -1.64 -12.38
CA LEU A 38 10.75 -0.73 -13.51
C LEU A 38 12.22 -0.30 -13.65
N LYS A 39 12.92 -0.05 -12.54
CA LYS A 39 14.37 0.22 -12.57
C LYS A 39 15.17 -0.96 -13.12
N CYS A 40 14.72 -2.19 -12.89
CA CYS A 40 15.33 -3.38 -13.50
C CYS A 40 15.11 -3.42 -15.03
N CYS A 41 13.96 -2.94 -15.51
CA CYS A 41 13.63 -2.93 -16.94
C CYS A 41 14.36 -1.82 -17.72
N TYR A 42 14.56 -0.66 -17.11
CA TYR A 42 15.04 0.55 -17.80
C TYR A 42 16.36 1.12 -17.25
N GLY A 43 16.92 0.56 -16.18
CA GLY A 43 18.12 1.08 -15.53
C GLY A 43 19.43 0.65 -16.23
N ASP A 44 20.44 1.51 -16.13
CA ASP A 44 21.80 1.31 -16.67
C ASP A 44 22.45 -0.03 -16.24
N CYS A 45 22.07 -0.58 -15.08
CA CYS A 45 22.61 -1.86 -14.59
C CYS A 45 22.05 -3.11 -15.29
N CYS A 46 20.89 -3.05 -15.95
CA CYS A 46 20.16 -4.25 -16.38
C CYS A 46 19.58 -4.18 -17.80
N SER A 47 19.93 -3.15 -18.58
CA SER A 47 19.45 -2.98 -19.96
C SER A 47 19.78 -4.20 -20.85
N GLU A 48 20.96 -4.80 -20.67
CA GLU A 48 21.36 -6.02 -21.38
C GLU A 48 20.56 -7.26 -20.95
N TRP A 49 20.17 -7.34 -19.66
CA TRP A 49 19.35 -8.45 -19.16
C TRP A 49 17.94 -8.37 -19.72
N PHE A 50 17.33 -7.18 -19.71
CA PHE A 50 15.98 -6.97 -20.24
C PHE A 50 15.91 -7.16 -21.77
N ASP A 51 16.99 -6.86 -22.48
CA ASP A 51 17.09 -7.16 -23.91
C ASP A 51 17.24 -8.68 -24.18
N ALA A 52 18.05 -9.36 -23.36
CA ALA A 52 18.40 -10.77 -23.52
C ALA A 52 17.29 -11.78 -23.12
N ILE A 53 16.37 -11.41 -22.24
CA ILE A 53 15.34 -12.31 -21.70
C ILE A 53 14.20 -12.66 -22.68
N GLY A 54 14.19 -12.06 -23.87
CA GLY A 54 13.22 -12.39 -24.92
C GLY A 54 11.82 -11.78 -24.71
N VAL A 55 11.00 -11.82 -25.76
CA VAL A 55 9.70 -11.13 -25.82
C VAL A 55 8.69 -11.67 -24.79
N GLU A 56 8.68 -12.98 -24.56
CA GLU A 56 7.72 -13.62 -23.63
C GLU A 56 7.98 -13.24 -22.17
N LEU A 57 9.24 -13.20 -21.73
CA LEU A 57 9.55 -12.77 -20.36
C LEU A 57 9.28 -11.28 -20.17
N ARG A 58 9.50 -10.45 -21.19
CA ARG A 58 9.15 -9.03 -21.15
C ARG A 58 7.65 -8.81 -21.00
N ASP A 59 6.83 -9.61 -21.69
CA ASP A 59 5.37 -9.55 -21.56
C ASP A 59 4.93 -9.91 -20.14
N HIS A 60 5.50 -10.97 -19.56
CA HIS A 60 5.24 -11.34 -18.16
C HIS A 60 5.66 -10.26 -17.16
N VAL A 61 6.84 -9.64 -17.34
CA VAL A 61 7.29 -8.56 -16.46
C VAL A 61 6.35 -7.34 -16.59
N MET A 62 5.91 -7.01 -17.80
CA MET A 62 4.97 -5.92 -18.02
C MET A 62 3.59 -6.23 -17.41
N TRP A 63 3.15 -7.49 -17.47
CA TRP A 63 1.93 -7.94 -16.83
C TRP A 63 2.01 -7.81 -15.31
N ILE A 64 3.13 -8.21 -14.69
CA ILE A 64 3.37 -8.01 -13.25
C ILE A 64 3.39 -6.52 -12.89
N ALA A 65 4.01 -5.68 -13.72
CA ALA A 65 4.02 -4.24 -13.51
C ALA A 65 2.59 -3.64 -13.55
N ALA A 66 1.75 -4.12 -14.49
CA ALA A 66 0.37 -3.70 -14.61
C ALA A 66 -0.47 -4.13 -13.40
N ASP A 67 -0.30 -5.36 -12.92
CA ASP A 67 -0.96 -5.87 -11.71
C ASP A 67 -0.57 -5.05 -10.47
N LEU A 68 0.73 -4.79 -10.27
CA LEU A 68 1.20 -3.93 -9.18
C LEU A 68 0.66 -2.50 -9.28
N ALA A 69 0.53 -1.95 -10.49
CA ALA A 69 -0.02 -0.61 -10.69
C ALA A 69 -1.51 -0.57 -10.32
N GLU A 70 -2.28 -1.60 -10.65
CA GLU A 70 -3.69 -1.71 -10.25
C GLU A 70 -3.84 -1.80 -8.72
N ASP A 71 -3.01 -2.61 -8.06
CA ASP A 71 -2.95 -2.72 -6.60
C ASP A 71 -2.67 -1.36 -5.94
N VAL A 72 -1.69 -0.61 -6.45
CA VAL A 72 -1.34 0.74 -5.98
C VAL A 72 -2.50 1.70 -6.15
N VAL A 73 -3.21 1.67 -7.27
CA VAL A 73 -4.40 2.51 -7.50
C VAL A 73 -5.48 2.17 -6.48
N ASN A 74 -5.79 0.89 -6.29
CA ASN A 74 -6.82 0.45 -5.34
C ASN A 74 -6.50 0.87 -3.90
N LEU A 75 -5.26 0.65 -3.46
CA LEU A 75 -4.79 1.04 -2.13
C LEU A 75 -4.81 2.57 -1.93
N SER A 76 -4.42 3.33 -2.95
CA SER A 76 -4.46 4.81 -2.89
C SER A 76 -5.89 5.33 -2.77
N GLN A 77 -6.84 4.74 -3.49
CA GLN A 77 -8.25 5.10 -3.41
C GLN A 77 -8.86 4.73 -2.05
N ASP A 78 -8.50 3.58 -1.49
CA ASP A 78 -8.95 3.17 -0.16
C ASP A 78 -8.45 4.11 0.93
N LEU A 79 -7.17 4.51 0.87
CA LEU A 79 -6.61 5.51 1.78
C LEU A 79 -7.30 6.86 1.64
N LEU A 80 -7.55 7.35 0.42
CA LEU A 80 -8.28 8.60 0.21
C LEU A 80 -9.69 8.54 0.79
N LYS A 81 -10.41 7.42 0.62
CA LYS A 81 -11.73 7.21 1.22
C LYS A 81 -11.67 7.25 2.75
N LYS A 82 -10.67 6.61 3.36
CA LYS A 82 -10.45 6.59 4.82
C LYS A 82 -10.14 7.98 5.36
N ILE A 83 -9.29 8.75 4.69
CA ILE A 83 -8.97 10.13 5.06
C ILE A 83 -10.23 10.99 5.02
N ASN A 84 -10.98 10.94 3.91
CA ASN A 84 -12.22 11.70 3.76
C ASN A 84 -13.30 11.31 4.80
N ALA A 85 -13.34 10.03 5.21
CA ALA A 85 -14.25 9.57 6.26
C ALA A 85 -13.83 10.03 7.66
N ALA A 86 -12.54 10.25 7.91
CA ALA A 86 -12.04 10.77 9.17
C ALA A 86 -12.24 12.30 9.32
N GLU A 87 -12.37 13.03 8.20
CA GLU A 87 -12.64 14.48 8.17
C GLU A 87 -14.13 14.86 8.34
N MET A 88 -15.04 13.88 8.39
CA MET A 88 -16.43 14.08 8.82
C MET A 88 -16.59 13.60 10.27
N PRO A 89 -16.25 14.42 11.29
CA PRO A 89 -16.70 14.15 12.64
C PRO A 89 -18.21 14.38 12.69
N ASP A 90 -18.94 13.32 13.05
CA ASP A 90 -20.36 13.34 13.41
C ASP A 90 -20.62 14.53 14.35
N GLY A 91 -21.48 15.45 13.93
CA GLY A 91 -21.80 16.70 14.63
C GLY A 91 -22.75 16.52 15.81
#